data_AF-A0A962B4F2-F1
#
_entry.id   AF-A0A962B4F2-F1
#
_cell.length_a   1.000
_cell.length_b   1.000
_cell.length_c   1.000
_cell.angle_alpha   90.00
_cell.angle_beta   90.00
_cell.angle_gamma   90.00
#
_symmetry.space_group_name_H-M   'P 1'
#
loop_
_entity.id
_entity.type
_entity.pdbx_description
1 polymer ?
#
loop_
_entity_poly.entity_id
_entity_poly.type
_entity_poly.pdbx_seq_one_letter_code
_entity_poly.pdbx_strand_id
1 'polypeptide(L)'
;MREPRLGTAHTDEAIYREIEAALLETPRGAWFLAEFARRTLAAEAARTAESLLRLERAVLGQSAPPYLQDVARQLEDLRRLLMSADSKLRMLSGTQNGADWLALNGVLESAARVHEGATLLAQAGADPAITEAIAEDAQRIYRQLAGHAVEAERARHIAEMLSSAQARISRIRRTLDGRGDEQTGAA
;
A
#
# COMPACT_ATOMS: atom_id res chain seq x y z
N MET A 1 -40.82 -61.58 46.12
CA MET A 1 -41.78 -61.82 45.00
C MET A 1 -42.69 -60.60 44.94
N ARG A 2 -42.85 -59.81 43.88
CA ARG A 2 -42.72 -60.01 42.43
C ARG A 2 -42.60 -58.60 41.82
N GLU A 3 -41.52 -58.30 41.10
CA GLU A 3 -41.40 -57.02 40.37
C GLU A 3 -42.29 -57.03 39.12
N PRO A 4 -42.97 -55.91 38.76
CA PRO A 4 -43.58 -55.75 37.46
C PRO A 4 -42.58 -55.11 36.48
N ARG A 5 -42.14 -55.99 35.58
CA ARG A 5 -41.45 -55.85 34.29
C ARG A 5 -41.39 -54.44 33.68
N LEU A 6 -40.15 -54.02 33.39
CA LEU A 6 -39.80 -53.00 32.40
C LEU A 6 -40.38 -53.40 31.03
N GLY A 7 -41.47 -52.74 30.63
CA GLY A 7 -42.00 -52.79 29.27
C GLY A 7 -41.05 -52.05 28.33
N THR A 8 -40.63 -52.73 27.28
CA THR A 8 -39.61 -52.35 26.29
C THR A 8 -39.91 -51.00 25.64
N ALA A 9 -39.10 -49.98 25.94
CA ALA A 9 -38.95 -48.83 25.06
C ALA A 9 -38.18 -49.31 23.82
N HIS A 10 -38.90 -49.74 22.78
CA HIS A 10 -38.30 -49.87 21.46
C HIS A 10 -37.80 -48.48 21.10
N THR A 11 -36.49 -48.31 21.01
CA THR A 11 -35.88 -47.03 20.66
C THR A 11 -36.33 -46.69 19.24
N ASP A 12 -36.64 -45.43 18.94
CA ASP A 12 -37.09 -45.03 17.59
C ASP A 12 -36.12 -45.56 16.51
N GLU A 13 -34.81 -45.53 16.77
CA GLU A 13 -33.75 -46.13 15.94
C GLU A 13 -33.94 -47.63 15.67
N ALA A 14 -34.39 -48.41 16.66
CA ALA A 14 -34.67 -49.84 16.51
C ALA A 14 -35.92 -50.08 15.64
N ILE A 15 -36.96 -49.26 15.82
CA ILE A 15 -38.17 -49.28 14.96
C ILE A 15 -37.78 -48.93 13.51
N TYR A 16 -36.96 -47.89 13.31
CA TYR A 16 -36.47 -47.49 12.00
C TYR A 16 -35.72 -48.62 11.29
N ARG A 17 -34.82 -49.32 11.99
CA ARG A 17 -34.06 -50.44 11.42
C ARG A 17 -34.93 -51.64 11.06
N GLU A 18 -35.95 -51.94 11.87
CA GLU A 18 -36.91 -53.02 11.55
C GLU A 18 -37.72 -52.70 10.30
N ILE A 19 -38.18 -51.46 10.16
CA ILE A 19 -38.91 -51.00 8.97
C ILE A 19 -37.97 -50.96 7.75
N GLU A 20 -36.74 -50.49 7.91
CA GLU A 20 -35.72 -50.48 6.86
C GLU A 20 -35.45 -51.90 6.35
N ALA A 21 -35.23 -52.85 7.27
CA ALA A 21 -35.03 -54.26 6.92
C ALA A 21 -36.24 -54.81 6.14
N ALA A 22 -37.47 -54.56 6.62
CA ALA A 22 -38.68 -55.00 5.93
C ALA A 22 -38.86 -54.39 4.53
N LEU A 23 -38.42 -53.15 4.32
CA LEU A 23 -38.48 -52.48 3.01
C LEU A 23 -37.42 -53.05 2.04
N LEU A 24 -36.23 -53.39 2.52
CA LEU A 24 -35.14 -53.96 1.72
C LEU A 24 -35.46 -55.37 1.19
N GLU A 25 -36.33 -56.14 1.87
CA GLU A 25 -36.80 -57.45 1.40
C GLU A 25 -37.59 -57.38 0.08
N THR A 26 -38.04 -56.18 -0.34
CA THR A 26 -38.77 -56.01 -1.60
C THR A 26 -37.99 -55.13 -2.59
N PRO A 27 -37.97 -55.46 -3.89
CA PRO A 27 -37.33 -54.62 -4.91
C PRO A 27 -37.87 -53.17 -4.94
N ARG A 28 -39.17 -53.00 -4.65
CA ARG A 28 -39.83 -51.69 -4.61
C ARG A 28 -39.44 -50.87 -3.38
N GLY A 29 -39.32 -51.50 -2.22
CA GLY A 29 -38.90 -50.83 -0.98
C GLY A 29 -37.42 -50.43 -1.02
N ALA A 30 -36.55 -51.29 -1.57
CA ALA A 30 -35.14 -50.96 -1.80
C ALA A 30 -34.98 -49.76 -2.76
N TRP A 31 -35.75 -49.70 -3.85
CA TRP A 31 -35.75 -48.55 -4.76
C TRP A 31 -36.23 -47.26 -4.07
N PHE A 32 -37.27 -47.34 -3.24
CA PHE A 32 -37.79 -46.19 -2.49
C PHE A 32 -36.76 -45.63 -1.51
N LEU A 33 -36.08 -46.48 -0.74
CA LEU A 33 -35.03 -46.05 0.20
C LEU A 33 -33.85 -45.41 -0.53
N ALA A 34 -33.41 -46.00 -1.64
CA ALA A 34 -32.34 -45.43 -2.46
C ALA A 34 -32.73 -44.06 -3.05
N GLU A 35 -33.95 -43.93 -3.58
CA GLU A 35 -34.45 -42.68 -4.13
C GLU A 35 -34.71 -41.62 -3.05
N PHE A 36 -35.20 -42.01 -1.87
CA PHE A 36 -35.37 -41.14 -0.73
C PHE A 36 -34.02 -40.61 -0.23
N ALA A 37 -33.02 -41.48 -0.02
CA ALA A 37 -31.67 -41.08 0.36
C ALA A 37 -31.07 -40.13 -0.67
N ARG A 38 -31.21 -40.42 -1.97
CA ARG A 38 -30.73 -39.56 -3.06
C ARG A 38 -31.37 -38.16 -3.02
N ARG A 39 -32.69 -38.06 -2.80
CA ARG A 39 -33.40 -36.78 -2.72
C ARG A 39 -33.08 -36.01 -1.45
N THR A 40 -32.98 -36.69 -0.32
CA THR A 40 -32.63 -36.08 0.97
C THR A 40 -31.22 -35.51 0.93
N LEU A 41 -30.25 -36.26 0.39
CA LEU A 41 -28.89 -35.77 0.18
C LEU A 41 -28.85 -34.59 -0.80
N ALA A 42 -29.62 -34.63 -1.88
CA ALA A 42 -29.73 -33.51 -2.82
C ALA A 42 -30.32 -32.25 -2.16
N ALA A 43 -31.35 -32.39 -1.32
CA ALA A 43 -31.96 -31.29 -0.58
C ALA A 43 -31.03 -30.74 0.52
N GLU A 44 -30.27 -31.60 1.20
CA GLU A 44 -29.24 -31.20 2.15
C GLU A 44 -28.10 -30.45 1.47
N ALA A 45 -27.61 -30.94 0.34
CA ALA A 45 -26.59 -30.26 -0.45
C ALA A 45 -27.07 -28.86 -0.89
N ALA A 46 -28.33 -28.73 -1.34
CA ALA A 46 -28.92 -27.45 -1.70
C ALA A 46 -28.99 -26.47 -0.50
N ARG A 47 -29.41 -26.94 0.68
CA ARG A 47 -29.47 -26.13 1.91
C ARG A 47 -28.09 -25.68 2.37
N THR A 48 -27.09 -26.55 2.27
CA THR A 48 -25.70 -26.22 2.60
C THR A 48 -25.14 -25.20 1.62
N ALA A 49 -25.37 -25.37 0.32
CA ALA A 49 -24.97 -24.40 -0.70
C ALA A 49 -25.63 -23.03 -0.50
N GLU A 50 -26.93 -22.99 -0.19
CA GLU A 50 -27.63 -21.73 0.14
C GLU A 50 -27.04 -21.06 1.39
N SER A 51 -26.73 -21.84 2.43
CA SER A 51 -26.11 -21.33 3.65
C SER A 51 -24.72 -20.78 3.38
N LEU A 52 -23.93 -21.47 2.54
CA LEU A 52 -22.62 -21.01 2.08
C LEU A 52 -22.74 -19.68 1.33
N LEU A 53 -23.67 -19.57 0.37
CA LEU A 53 -23.92 -18.35 -0.39
C LEU A 53 -24.38 -17.19 0.50
N ARG A 54 -25.13 -17.45 1.58
CA ARG A 54 -25.52 -16.44 2.56
C ARG A 54 -24.33 -15.99 3.40
N LEU A 55 -23.47 -16.92 3.81
CA LEU A 55 -22.23 -16.64 4.54
C LEU A 55 -21.26 -15.84 3.67
N GLU A 56 -21.05 -16.28 2.44
CA GLU A 56 -20.26 -15.60 1.43
C GLU A 56 -20.78 -14.17 1.22
N ARG A 57 -22.09 -13.98 1.01
CA ARG A 57 -22.68 -12.63 0.94
C ARG A 57 -22.50 -11.80 2.20
N ALA A 58 -22.56 -12.40 3.39
CA ALA A 58 -22.36 -11.70 4.66
C ALA A 58 -20.89 -11.32 4.89
N VAL A 59 -19.96 -12.10 4.35
CA VAL A 59 -18.50 -11.89 4.45
C VAL A 59 -18.04 -10.90 3.38
N LEU A 60 -18.43 -11.09 2.12
CA LEU A 60 -18.14 -10.20 0.98
C LEU A 60 -18.91 -8.87 1.05
N GLY A 61 -20.14 -8.89 1.55
CA GLY A 61 -21.01 -7.71 1.65
C GLY A 61 -20.61 -6.73 2.75
N GLN A 62 -19.65 -7.09 3.60
CA GLN A 62 -19.01 -6.15 4.54
C GLN A 62 -18.05 -5.26 3.77
N SER A 63 -18.59 -4.26 3.08
CA SER A 63 -17.79 -3.14 2.60
C SER A 63 -16.98 -2.57 3.77
N ALA A 64 -15.70 -2.25 3.52
CA ALA A 64 -14.82 -1.71 4.55
C ALA A 64 -15.58 -0.61 5.34
N PRO A 65 -15.57 -0.66 6.68
CA PRO A 65 -16.30 0.29 7.50
C PRO A 65 -16.14 1.74 6.99
N PRO A 66 -17.18 2.59 7.03
CA PRO A 66 -17.13 3.94 6.46
C PRO A 66 -15.92 4.78 6.92
N TYR A 67 -15.44 4.54 8.15
CA TYR A 67 -14.24 5.20 8.67
C TYR A 67 -12.95 4.79 7.93
N LEU A 68 -12.83 3.54 7.45
CA LEU A 68 -11.68 3.11 6.66
C LEU A 68 -11.70 3.70 5.25
N GLN A 69 -12.88 3.89 4.67
CA GLN A 69 -13.00 4.58 3.38
C GLN A 69 -12.60 6.06 3.50
N ASP A 70 -12.98 6.72 4.60
CA ASP A 70 -12.55 8.10 4.85
C ASP A 70 -11.04 8.20 5.08
N VAL A 71 -10.45 7.26 5.83
CA VAL A 71 -8.98 7.16 6.00
C VAL A 71 -8.27 6.92 4.66
N ALA A 72 -8.79 6.04 3.80
CA ALA A 72 -8.21 5.79 2.48
C ALA A 72 -8.24 7.05 1.59
N ARG A 73 -9.32 7.82 1.63
CA ARG A 73 -9.44 9.11 0.93
C ARG A 73 -8.45 10.15 1.48
N GLN A 74 -8.36 10.29 2.80
CA GLN A 74 -7.40 11.21 3.44
C GLN A 74 -5.94 10.84 3.12
N LEU A 75 -5.61 9.55 3.05
CA LEU A 75 -4.28 9.08 2.64
C LEU A 75 -3.97 9.43 1.18
N GLU A 76 -4.95 9.37 0.29
CA GLU A 76 -4.77 9.77 -1.12
C GLU A 76 -4.56 11.28 -1.25
N ASP A 77 -5.32 12.10 -0.52
CA ASP A 77 -5.13 13.56 -0.48
C ASP A 77 -3.74 13.92 0.06
N LEU A 78 -3.31 13.28 1.16
CA LEU A 78 -1.97 13.46 1.73
C LEU A 78 -0.87 13.05 0.73
N ARG A 79 -1.04 11.93 0.03
CA ARG A 79 -0.09 11.47 -1.00
C ARG A 79 0.09 12.51 -2.10
N ARG A 80 -1.00 13.09 -2.60
CA ARG A 80 -0.97 14.15 -3.64
C ARG A 80 -0.26 15.41 -3.17
N LEU A 81 -0.54 15.85 -1.94
CA LEU A 81 0.14 17.00 -1.33
C LEU A 81 1.65 16.77 -1.23
N LEU A 82 2.06 15.59 -0.76
CA LEU A 82 3.48 15.23 -0.66
C LEU A 82 4.15 15.16 -2.05
N MET A 83 3.45 14.68 -3.08
CA MET A 83 3.99 14.65 -4.46
C MET A 83 4.20 16.04 -5.02
N SER A 84 3.25 16.95 -4.77
CA SER A 84 3.38 18.34 -5.15
C SER A 84 4.56 19.01 -4.43
N ALA A 85 4.73 18.76 -3.14
CA ALA A 85 5.84 19.28 -2.36
C ALA A 85 7.20 18.73 -2.83
N ASP A 86 7.30 17.43 -3.08
CA ASP A 86 8.51 16.78 -3.61
C ASP A 86 8.92 17.38 -4.97
N SER A 87 7.98 17.51 -5.90
CA SER A 87 8.22 18.10 -7.21
C SER A 87 8.72 19.55 -7.11
N LYS A 88 8.06 20.38 -6.29
CA LYS A 88 8.47 21.77 -6.06
C LYS A 88 9.87 21.87 -5.44
N LEU A 89 10.18 21.02 -4.46
CA LEU A 89 11.51 21.00 -3.83
C LEU A 89 12.60 20.54 -4.80
N ARG A 90 12.30 19.59 -5.68
CA ARG A 90 13.23 19.17 -6.75
C ARG A 90 13.49 20.29 -7.75
N MET A 91 12.48 21.08 -8.08
CA MET A 91 12.65 22.28 -8.93
C MET A 91 13.51 23.34 -8.26
N LEU A 92 13.26 23.64 -6.97
CA LEU A 92 14.04 24.61 -6.21
C LEU A 92 15.49 24.14 -5.93
N SER A 93 15.67 22.84 -5.73
CA SER A 93 16.99 22.23 -5.51
C SER A 93 17.86 22.29 -6.76
N GLY A 94 17.33 22.54 -7.96
CA GLY A 94 18.11 22.75 -9.20
C GLY A 94 19.00 21.57 -9.63
N THR A 95 18.97 20.44 -8.93
CA THR A 95 20.06 19.42 -9.00
C THR A 95 19.65 18.10 -9.65
N GLN A 96 18.58 18.08 -10.45
CA GLN A 96 18.23 16.86 -11.20
C GLN A 96 18.95 16.75 -12.55
N ASN A 97 19.44 17.85 -13.13
CA ASN A 97 20.23 17.79 -14.35
C ASN A 97 21.71 17.97 -14.02
N GLY A 98 22.53 16.96 -14.33
CA GLY A 98 23.99 17.08 -14.27
C GLY A 98 24.54 18.29 -15.07
N ALA A 99 23.76 18.81 -16.02
CA ALA A 99 24.03 20.04 -16.76
C ALA A 99 24.05 21.31 -15.87
N ASP A 100 23.15 21.43 -14.88
CA ASP A 100 23.12 22.60 -13.99
C ASP A 100 24.30 22.57 -13.00
N TRP A 101 24.69 21.37 -12.55
CA TRP A 101 25.88 21.23 -11.70
C TRP A 101 27.18 21.52 -12.46
N LEU A 102 27.26 21.09 -13.73
CA LEU A 102 28.37 21.43 -14.62
C LEU A 102 28.43 22.94 -14.90
N ALA A 103 27.29 23.60 -15.13
CA ALA A 103 27.21 25.04 -15.33
C ALA A 103 27.63 25.80 -14.06
N LEU A 104 27.18 25.36 -12.87
CA LEU A 104 27.57 25.95 -11.59
C LEU A 104 29.08 25.82 -11.34
N ASN A 105 29.67 24.65 -11.62
CA ASN A 105 31.12 24.46 -11.55
C ASN A 105 31.87 25.38 -12.52
N GLY A 106 31.36 25.58 -13.74
CA GLY A 106 31.94 26.53 -14.70
C GLY A 106 31.90 27.98 -14.22
N VAL A 107 30.87 28.38 -13.48
CA VAL A 107 30.78 29.70 -12.84
C VAL A 107 31.80 29.82 -11.70
N LEU A 108 31.95 28.79 -10.86
CA LEU A 108 32.96 28.77 -9.80
C LEU A 108 34.38 28.84 -10.37
N GLU A 109 34.68 28.07 -11.41
CA GLU A 109 35.98 28.10 -12.08
C GLU A 109 36.25 29.46 -12.75
N SER A 110 35.22 30.08 -13.33
CA SER A 110 35.32 31.44 -13.87
C SER A 110 35.58 32.48 -12.78
N ALA A 111 34.91 32.39 -11.63
CA ALA A 111 35.19 33.25 -10.48
C ALA A 111 36.62 33.05 -9.94
N ALA A 112 37.12 31.82 -9.93
CA ALA A 112 38.51 31.49 -9.58
C ALA A 112 39.49 32.23 -10.48
N ARG A 113 39.30 32.12 -11.80
CA ARG A 113 40.16 32.77 -12.80
C ARG A 113 40.10 34.29 -12.72
N VAL A 114 38.94 34.86 -12.40
CA VAL A 114 38.79 36.31 -12.19
C VAL A 114 39.57 36.76 -10.96
N HIS A 115 39.50 36.02 -9.86
CA HIS A 115 40.27 36.31 -8.65
C HIS A 115 41.79 36.20 -8.87
N GLU A 116 42.23 35.14 -9.54
CA GLU A 116 43.63 34.93 -9.89
C GLU A 116 44.15 36.02 -10.85
N GLY A 117 43.34 36.39 -11.86
CA GLY A 117 43.65 37.50 -12.76
C GLY A 117 43.78 38.84 -12.05
N ALA A 118 42.89 39.14 -11.09
CA ALA A 118 43.00 40.34 -10.26
C ALA A 118 44.29 40.35 -9.44
N THR A 119 44.69 39.20 -8.90
CA THR A 119 45.95 39.04 -8.16
C THR A 119 47.17 39.30 -9.06
N LEU A 120 47.17 38.74 -10.27
CA LEU A 120 48.25 38.95 -11.24
C LEU A 120 48.33 40.41 -11.72
N LEU A 121 47.19 41.07 -11.93
CA LEU A 121 47.13 42.50 -12.27
C LEU A 121 47.71 43.38 -11.15
N ALA A 122 47.38 43.05 -9.90
CA ALA A 122 47.94 43.76 -8.75
C ALA A 122 49.47 43.61 -8.68
N GLN A 123 49.99 42.40 -8.92
CA GLN A 123 51.44 42.13 -8.98
C GLN A 123 52.13 42.85 -10.15
N ALA A 124 51.42 43.09 -11.25
CA ALA A 124 51.92 43.84 -12.41
C ALA A 124 51.87 45.38 -12.21
N GLY A 125 51.37 45.87 -11.07
CA GLY A 125 51.32 47.30 -10.76
C GLY A 125 50.06 48.02 -11.26
N ALA A 126 48.97 47.29 -11.51
CA ALA A 126 47.66 47.89 -11.77
C ALA A 126 47.12 48.65 -10.53
N ASP A 127 46.08 49.48 -10.73
CA ASP A 127 45.45 50.23 -9.64
C ASP A 127 44.96 49.28 -8.52
N PRO A 128 45.52 49.39 -7.30
CA PRO A 128 45.17 48.53 -6.17
C PRO A 128 43.67 48.54 -5.84
N ALA A 129 43.01 49.69 -5.99
CA ALA A 129 41.60 49.83 -5.66
C ALA A 129 40.71 49.02 -6.62
N ILE A 130 41.08 48.98 -7.90
CA ILE A 130 40.34 48.22 -8.92
C ILE A 130 40.58 46.71 -8.74
N THR A 131 41.82 46.30 -8.48
CA THR A 131 42.15 44.88 -8.31
C THR A 131 41.53 44.30 -7.03
N GLU A 132 41.50 45.06 -5.94
CA GLU A 132 40.85 44.65 -4.69
C GLU A 132 39.34 44.49 -4.88
N ALA A 133 38.70 45.44 -5.56
CA ALA A 133 37.27 45.38 -5.85
C ALA A 133 36.89 44.12 -6.67
N ILE A 134 37.69 43.78 -7.69
CA ILE A 134 37.47 42.57 -8.50
C ILE A 134 37.69 41.31 -7.66
N ALA A 135 38.72 41.29 -6.82
CA ALA A 135 39.00 40.15 -5.94
C ALA A 135 37.86 39.92 -4.92
N GLU A 136 37.33 40.99 -4.34
CA GLU A 136 36.21 40.96 -3.40
C GLU A 136 34.91 40.48 -4.08
N ASP A 137 34.62 40.96 -5.28
CA ASP A 137 33.45 40.52 -6.06
C ASP A 137 33.52 39.02 -6.41
N ALA A 138 34.70 38.52 -6.80
CA ALA A 138 34.90 37.10 -7.05
C ALA A 138 34.66 36.26 -5.78
N GLN A 139 35.15 36.72 -4.62
CA GLN A 139 34.91 36.05 -3.33
C GLN A 139 33.43 36.10 -2.90
N ARG A 140 32.72 37.20 -3.20
CA ARG A 140 31.29 37.33 -2.95
C ARG A 140 30.49 36.31 -3.76
N ILE A 141 30.80 36.16 -5.05
CA ILE A 141 30.21 35.13 -5.92
C ILE A 141 30.44 33.74 -5.33
N TYR A 142 31.68 33.42 -4.94
CA TYR A 142 32.01 32.14 -4.29
C TYR A 142 31.16 31.84 -3.05
N ARG A 143 31.03 32.79 -2.12
CA ARG A 143 30.24 32.63 -0.90
C ARG A 143 28.77 32.41 -1.19
N GLN A 144 28.20 33.16 -2.14
CA GLN A 144 26.80 33.05 -2.51
C GLN A 144 26.48 31.69 -3.13
N LEU A 145 27.34 31.20 -4.03
CA LEU A 145 27.18 29.86 -4.63
C LEU A 145 27.37 28.73 -3.61
N ALA A 146 28.31 28.85 -2.68
CA ALA A 146 28.49 27.88 -1.60
C ALA A 146 27.24 27.78 -0.69
N GLY A 147 26.59 28.91 -0.42
CA GLY A 147 25.30 28.94 0.30
C GLY A 147 24.20 28.18 -0.44
N HIS A 148 24.06 28.41 -1.76
CA HIS A 148 23.09 27.70 -2.59
C HIS A 148 23.32 26.18 -2.63
N ALA A 149 24.57 25.71 -2.61
CA ALA A 149 24.86 24.27 -2.59
C ALA A 149 24.32 23.58 -1.32
N VAL A 150 24.43 24.24 -0.15
CA VAL A 150 23.89 23.73 1.11
C VAL A 150 22.36 23.72 1.10
N GLU A 151 21.73 24.76 0.54
CA GLU A 151 20.27 24.83 0.40
C GLU A 151 19.73 23.77 -0.57
N ALA A 152 20.43 23.54 -1.68
CA ALA A 152 20.10 22.52 -2.65
C ALA A 152 20.16 21.11 -2.03
N GLU A 153 21.18 20.83 -1.22
CA GLU A 153 21.32 19.54 -0.53
C GLU A 153 20.23 19.34 0.54
N ARG A 154 19.90 20.37 1.30
CA ARG A 154 18.76 20.32 2.24
C ARG A 154 17.45 20.05 1.51
N ALA A 155 17.20 20.71 0.38
CA ALA A 155 16.01 20.50 -0.42
C ALA A 155 15.95 19.07 -0.99
N ARG A 156 17.08 18.50 -1.41
CA ARG A 156 17.20 17.09 -1.84
C ARG A 156 16.85 16.14 -0.69
N HIS A 157 17.41 16.35 0.49
CA HIS A 157 17.11 15.50 1.66
C HIS A 157 15.63 15.53 2.04
N ILE A 158 14.98 16.71 1.99
CA ILE A 158 13.54 16.81 2.23
C ILE A 158 12.75 16.06 1.16
N ALA A 159 13.11 16.19 -0.12
CA ALA A 159 12.48 15.44 -1.21
C ALA A 159 12.56 13.91 -1.00
N GLU A 160 13.72 13.40 -0.56
CA GLU A 160 13.87 11.98 -0.19
C GLU A 160 12.96 11.54 0.95
N MET A 161 12.84 12.36 2.01
CA MET A 161 11.91 12.10 3.12
C MET A 161 10.46 12.07 2.66
N LEU A 162 10.05 12.99 1.77
CA LEU A 162 8.69 13.03 1.21
C LEU A 162 8.41 11.80 0.34
N SER A 163 9.38 11.38 -0.48
CA SER A 163 9.30 10.16 -1.28
C SER A 163 9.14 8.91 -0.39
N SER A 164 9.87 8.83 0.71
CA SER A 164 9.73 7.75 1.71
C SER A 164 8.35 7.76 2.38
N ALA A 165 7.84 8.94 2.76
CA ALA A 165 6.51 9.10 3.32
C ALA A 165 5.41 8.64 2.36
N GLN A 166 5.51 8.99 1.07
CA GLN A 166 4.60 8.51 0.02
C GLN A 166 4.62 6.99 -0.12
N ALA A 167 5.80 6.36 -0.07
CA ALA A 167 5.94 4.91 -0.16
C ALA A 167 5.29 4.21 1.06
N ARG A 168 5.34 4.83 2.25
CA ARG A 168 4.65 4.33 3.45
C ARG A 168 3.14 4.46 3.33
N ILE A 169 2.64 5.64 2.92
CA ILE A 169 1.20 5.87 2.70
C ILE A 169 0.65 4.89 1.67
N SER A 170 1.37 4.67 0.56
CA SER A 170 0.97 3.73 -0.49
C SER A 170 0.97 2.27 -0.02
N ARG A 171 1.80 1.91 0.96
CA ARG A 171 1.76 0.60 1.63
C ARG A 171 0.55 0.48 2.54
N ILE A 172 0.28 1.47 3.38
CA ILE A 172 -0.89 1.50 4.27
C ILE A 172 -2.17 1.38 3.44
N ARG A 173 -2.28 2.13 2.35
CA ARG A 173 -3.43 2.04 1.44
C ARG A 173 -3.59 0.63 0.88
N ARG A 174 -2.52 0.01 0.35
CA ARG A 174 -2.56 -1.38 -0.13
C ARG A 174 -2.97 -2.38 0.95
N THR A 175 -2.62 -2.17 2.22
CA THR A 175 -3.10 -3.05 3.31
C THR A 175 -4.57 -2.83 3.68
N LEU A 176 -5.10 -1.64 3.41
CA LEU A 176 -6.53 -1.35 3.57
C LEU A 176 -7.32 -1.94 2.39
N ASP A 177 -6.80 -1.78 1.17
CA ASP A 177 -7.38 -2.32 -0.07
C ASP A 177 -7.30 -3.87 -0.09
N GLY A 178 -6.15 -4.44 0.28
CA GLY A 178 -5.90 -5.90 0.28
C GLY A 178 -6.64 -6.66 1.38
N ARG A 179 -7.06 -6.01 2.47
CA ARG A 179 -8.06 -6.56 3.39
C ARG A 179 -9.44 -6.68 2.74
N GLY A 180 -9.73 -5.90 1.70
CA GLY A 180 -10.90 -6.08 0.83
C GLY A 180 -10.71 -7.21 -0.19
N ASP A 181 -9.51 -7.40 -0.74
CA ASP A 181 -9.26 -8.41 -1.79
C ASP A 181 -9.11 -9.85 -1.26
N GLU A 182 -8.55 -10.08 -0.07
CA GLU A 182 -8.58 -11.42 0.58
C GLU A 182 -10.02 -11.86 0.92
N GLN A 183 -10.95 -10.91 1.01
CA GLN A 183 -12.38 -11.19 1.06
C GLN A 183 -12.89 -11.66 -0.31
N THR A 184 -12.42 -11.06 -1.42
CA THR A 184 -12.98 -11.17 -2.78
C THR A 184 -12.39 -12.30 -3.65
N GLY A 185 -11.35 -13.00 -3.18
CA GLY A 185 -10.54 -13.95 -3.96
C GLY A 185 -10.86 -15.45 -3.83
N ALA A 186 -11.92 -15.84 -3.13
CA ALA A 186 -12.37 -17.25 -3.08
C ALA A 186 -13.70 -17.40 -3.84
N ALA A 187 -13.62 -17.16 -5.15
CA ALA A 187 -14.65 -17.58 -6.12
C ALA A 187 -14.42 -19.03 -6.55
#